data_AF-A0AAU2MS62-F1
#
_entry.id   AF-A0AAU2MS62-F1
#
_cell.length_a   1.000
_cell.length_b   1.000
_cell.length_c   1.000
_cell.angle_alpha   90.00
_cell.angle_beta   90.00
_cell.angle_gamma   90.00
#
_symmetry.space_group_name_H-M   'P 1'
#
loop_
_entity.id
_entity.type
_entity.pdbx_description
1 polymer ?
#
loop_
_entity_poly.entity_id
_entity_poly.type
_entity_poly.pdbx_seq_one_letter_code
_entity_poly.pdbx_strand_id
1 'polypeptide(L)'
;MNRDEALVLIKDVLTDAVPGADAAALPQDENFRDSLEMDSLDFLNFIEALSGRTGLALPETDYPALNTLDGCADYVASHTSVK
;
A
#
# COMPACT_ATOMS: atom_id res chain seq x y z
N MET A 1 14.79 -1.18 -0.33
CA MET A 1 14.00 0.07 -0.19
C MET A 1 13.79 0.35 1.29
N ASN A 2 13.87 1.60 1.74
CA ASN A 2 13.58 1.94 3.14
C ASN A 2 12.08 2.15 3.38
N ARG A 3 11.63 2.10 4.64
CA ARG A 3 10.22 2.33 5.02
C ARG A 3 9.66 3.64 4.48
N ASP A 4 10.47 4.70 4.49
CA ASP A 4 10.09 6.03 3.99
C ASP A 4 9.82 6.00 2.47
N GLU A 5 10.70 5.36 1.69
CA GLU A 5 10.51 5.17 0.25
C GLU A 5 9.30 4.28 -0.06
N ALA A 6 9.08 3.24 0.75
CA ALA A 6 7.90 2.39 0.64
C ALA A 6 6.63 3.21 0.84
N LEU A 7 6.57 4.06 1.88
CA LEU A 7 5.42 4.93 2.15
C LEU A 7 5.14 5.88 0.99
N VAL A 8 6.17 6.50 0.40
CA VAL A 8 6.01 7.37 -0.76
C VAL A 8 5.42 6.60 -1.94
N LEU A 9 5.95 5.41 -2.23
CA LEU A 9 5.45 4.57 -3.32
C LEU A 9 4.01 4.10 -3.07
N ILE A 10 3.68 3.67 -1.86
CA ILE A 10 2.33 3.25 -1.48
C ILE A 10 1.34 4.40 -1.66
N LYS A 11 1.71 5.62 -1.26
CA LYS A 11 0.87 6.82 -1.44
C LYS A 11 0.66 7.17 -2.92
N ASP A 12 1.71 7.04 -3.75
CA ASP A 12 1.62 7.22 -5.21
C ASP A 12 0.62 6.22 -5.82
N VAL A 13 0.76 4.94 -5.46
CA VAL A 13 -0.14 3.86 -5.94
C VAL A 13 -1.57 4.05 -5.43
N LEU A 14 -1.75 4.46 -4.18
CA LEU A 14 -3.09 4.77 -3.63
C LEU A 14 -3.76 5.91 -4.38
N THR A 15 -3.01 6.96 -4.71
CA THR A 15 -3.55 8.12 -5.43
C THR A 15 -3.93 7.75 -6.87
N ASP A 16 -3.20 6.81 -7.48
CA ASP A 16 -3.49 6.26 -8.81
C ASP A 16 -4.74 5.34 -8.78
N ALA A 17 -4.84 4.48 -7.76
CA ALA A 17 -5.97 3.58 -7.58
C ALA A 17 -7.26 4.31 -7.18
N VAL A 18 -7.15 5.34 -6.33
CA VAL A 18 -8.28 6.12 -5.81
C VAL A 18 -8.06 7.60 -6.15
N PRO A 19 -8.43 8.04 -7.36
CA PRO A 19 -8.27 9.43 -7.76
C PRO A 19 -9.11 10.35 -6.88
N GLY A 20 -8.44 11.18 -6.07
CA GLY A 20 -9.08 12.09 -5.11
C GLY A 20 -8.88 11.71 -3.64
N ALA A 21 -8.28 10.56 -3.36
CA ALA A 21 -7.81 10.19 -2.03
C ALA A 21 -6.64 11.08 -1.58
N ASP A 22 -6.72 11.63 -0.38
CA ASP A 22 -5.61 12.38 0.22
C ASP A 22 -4.63 11.44 0.95
N ALA A 23 -3.99 10.55 0.19
CA ALA A 23 -3.04 9.58 0.73
C ALA A 23 -1.83 10.25 1.40
N ALA A 24 -1.53 11.51 1.06
CA ALA A 24 -0.49 12.30 1.70
C ALA A 24 -0.85 12.63 3.16
N ALA A 25 -2.10 13.00 3.41
CA ALA A 25 -2.63 13.34 4.74
C ALA A 25 -3.02 12.12 5.60
N LEU A 26 -3.10 10.92 5.02
CA LEU A 26 -3.46 9.72 5.77
C LEU A 26 -2.41 9.37 6.85
N PRO A 27 -2.85 9.10 8.09
CA PRO A 27 -1.98 8.62 9.14
C PRO A 27 -1.56 7.17 8.89
N GLN A 28 -0.30 6.85 9.24
CA GLN A 28 0.31 5.57 8.90
C GLN A 28 -0.34 4.36 9.59
N ASP A 29 -0.84 4.57 10.82
CA ASP A 29 -1.46 3.56 11.69
C ASP A 29 -2.93 3.29 11.31
N GLU A 30 -3.52 4.16 10.48
CA GLU A 30 -4.93 4.06 10.14
C GLU A 30 -5.17 3.16 8.93
N ASN A 31 -6.34 2.53 8.92
CA ASN A 31 -6.81 1.71 7.83
C ASN A 31 -7.23 2.60 6.66
N PHE A 32 -6.36 2.75 5.66
CA PHE A 32 -6.64 3.58 4.50
C PHE A 32 -7.81 3.05 3.67
N ARG A 33 -8.11 1.75 3.74
CA ARG A 33 -9.22 1.16 2.99
C ARG A 33 -10.56 1.68 3.48
N ASP A 34 -10.71 1.84 4.79
CA ASP A 34 -11.91 2.41 5.42
C ASP A 34 -11.92 3.94 5.25
N SER A 35 -10.77 4.58 5.52
CA SER A 35 -10.62 6.03 5.47
C SER A 35 -10.82 6.63 4.06
N LEU A 36 -10.44 5.89 3.02
CA LEU A 36 -10.65 6.28 1.61
C LEU A 36 -11.90 5.67 0.99
N GLU A 37 -12.73 4.97 1.78
CA GLU A 37 -13.93 4.26 1.29
C GLU A 37 -13.64 3.36 0.09
N MET A 38 -12.49 2.66 0.11
CA MET A 38 -12.04 1.81 -0.99
C MET A 38 -12.91 0.57 -1.15
N ASP A 39 -13.44 0.38 -2.35
CA ASP A 39 -14.12 -0.84 -2.71
C ASP A 39 -13.13 -2.01 -2.88
N SER A 40 -13.66 -3.24 -2.93
CA SER A 40 -12.85 -4.44 -3.15
C SER A 40 -12.05 -4.40 -4.46
N LEU A 41 -12.58 -3.72 -5.49
CA LEU A 41 -11.90 -3.56 -6.78
C LEU A 41 -10.75 -2.55 -6.69
N ASP A 42 -10.93 -1.43 -6.01
CA ASP A 42 -9.87 -0.43 -5.81
C ASP A 42 -8.72 -1.02 -5.01
N PHE A 43 -9.04 -1.82 -3.99
CA PHE A 43 -8.03 -2.52 -3.21
C PHE A 43 -7.26 -3.54 -4.05
N LEU A 44 -7.93 -4.32 -4.90
CA LEU A 44 -7.24 -5.25 -5.81
C LEU A 44 -6.31 -4.51 -6.78
N ASN A 45 -6.78 -3.43 -7.40
CA ASN A 45 -5.97 -2.60 -8.30
C ASN A 45 -4.75 -2.02 -7.57
N PHE A 46 -4.93 -1.54 -6.34
CA PHE A 46 -3.83 -1.07 -5.48
C PHE A 46 -2.80 -2.18 -5.23
N ILE A 47 -3.24 -3.38 -4.85
CA ILE A 47 -2.36 -4.52 -4.60
C ILE A 47 -1.60 -4.93 -5.87
N GLU A 48 -2.28 -5.02 -7.02
CA GLU A 48 -1.65 -5.37 -8.30
C GLU A 48 -0.62 -4.32 -8.72
N ALA A 49 -0.94 -3.04 -8.58
CA ALA A 49 -0.01 -1.96 -8.90
C ALA A 49 1.19 -1.92 -7.94
N LEU A 50 0.97 -2.12 -6.64
CA LEU A 50 2.03 -2.19 -5.63
C LEU A 50 2.95 -3.38 -5.88
N SER A 51 2.37 -4.56 -6.13
CA SER A 51 3.06 -5.79 -6.53
C SER A 51 3.89 -5.57 -7.79
N GLY A 52 3.32 -4.96 -8.84
CA GLY A 52 4.03 -4.66 -10.08
C GLY A 52 5.19 -3.68 -9.91
N ARG A 53 5.04 -2.67 -9.05
CA ARG A 53 6.08 -1.67 -8.78
C ARG A 53 7.22 -2.20 -7.90
N THR A 54 6.88 -3.03 -6.90
CA THR A 54 7.86 -3.58 -5.95
C THR A 54 8.43 -4.93 -6.38
N GLY A 55 7.76 -5.62 -7.29
CA GLY A 55 8.06 -7.00 -7.68
C GLY A 55 7.67 -8.05 -6.63
N LEU A 56 6.91 -7.67 -5.60
CA LEU A 56 6.51 -8.56 -4.51
C LEU A 56 5.20 -9.26 -4.82
N ALA A 57 5.15 -10.57 -4.61
CA ALA A 57 3.88 -11.29 -4.64
C ALA A 57 3.10 -10.97 -3.35
N LEU A 58 1.99 -10.25 -3.50
CA LEU A 58 1.08 -9.89 -2.40
C LEU A 58 -0.15 -10.81 -2.47
N PRO A 59 -0.14 -11.99 -1.80
CA PRO A 59 -1.28 -12.90 -1.82
C PRO A 59 -2.44 -12.37 -0.96
N GLU A 60 -3.65 -12.85 -1.23
CA GLU A 60 -4.86 -12.50 -0.49
C GLU A 60 -4.76 -12.74 1.02
N THR A 61 -3.91 -13.70 1.43
CA THR A 61 -3.61 -13.97 2.85
C THR A 61 -2.95 -12.80 3.57
N ASP A 62 -2.22 -11.94 2.85
CA ASP A 62 -1.53 -10.78 3.41
C ASP A 62 -2.39 -9.51 3.37
N TYR A 63 -3.55 -9.52 2.71
CA TYR A 63 -4.45 -8.36 2.61
C TYR A 63 -4.80 -7.72 3.96
N PRO A 64 -5.06 -8.49 5.04
CA PRO A 64 -5.31 -7.91 6.35
C PRO A 64 -4.12 -7.09 6.89
N ALA A 65 -2.90 -7.48 6.56
CA ALA A 65 -1.67 -6.78 6.94
C ALA A 65 -1.37 -5.58 6.04
N LEU A 66 -1.99 -5.52 4.85
CA LEU A 66 -1.83 -4.45 3.87
C LEU A 66 -2.96 -3.41 3.91
N ASN A 67 -3.72 -3.38 5.01
CA ASN A 67 -4.80 -2.40 5.20
C ASN A 67 -4.32 -1.06 5.75
N THR A 68 -3.10 -1.00 6.30
CA THR A 68 -2.49 0.22 6.84
C THR A 68 -1.23 0.56 6.04
N LEU A 69 -0.90 1.86 5.98
CA LEU A 69 0.34 2.28 5.33
C LEU A 69 1.56 1.70 6.06
N ASP A 70 1.48 1.60 7.39
CA ASP A 70 2.52 0.99 8.21
C ASP A 70 2.77 -0.46 7.84
N GLY A 71 1.71 -1.26 7.75
CA GLY A 71 1.78 -2.68 7.43
C GLY A 71 2.30 -2.92 6.01
N CYS A 72 1.83 -2.13 5.04
CA CYS A 72 2.39 -2.14 3.68
C CYS A 72 3.87 -1.75 3.68
N ALA A 73 4.26 -0.68 4.36
CA ALA A 73 5.63 -0.19 4.36
C ALA A 73 6.58 -1.16 5.06
N ASP A 74 6.16 -1.78 6.16
CA ASP A 74 6.92 -2.81 6.87
C ASP A 74 7.07 -4.08 6.02
N TYR A 75 5.99 -4.53 5.39
CA TYR A 75 6.00 -5.69 4.50
C TYR A 75 6.96 -5.46 3.33
N VAL A 76 6.82 -4.32 2.66
CA VAL A 76 7.67 -3.94 1.54
C VAL A 76 9.10 -3.80 2.01
N ALA A 77 9.40 -2.99 3.04
CA ALA A 77 10.76 -2.82 3.55
C ALA A 77 11.43 -4.16 3.92
N SER A 78 10.69 -5.07 4.57
CA SER A 78 11.18 -6.41 4.93
C SER A 78 11.50 -7.28 3.72
N HIS A 79 10.73 -7.16 2.63
CA HIS A 79 10.91 -7.99 1.43
C HIS A 79 11.82 -7.38 0.34
N THR A 80 11.96 -6.05 0.26
CA THR A 80 12.92 -5.37 -0.66
C THR A 80 14.26 -5.05 0.00
N SER A 81 14.48 -5.37 1.29
CA SER A 81 15.78 -5.24 1.95
C SER A 81 16.83 -6.28 1.49
N VAL A 82 16.82 -6.69 0.23
CA VAL A 82 17.80 -7.60 -0.36
C VAL A 82 18.77 -6.83 -1.26
N LYS A 83 19.86 -6.40 -0.61
CA LYS A 83 21.24 -6.26 -1.11
C LYS A 83 21.62 -5.13 -2.08
#